data_AF-A0A9D4J6K7-F1
#
_entry.id   AF-A0A9D4J6K7-F1
#
_cell.length_a   1.000
_cell.length_b   1.000
_cell.length_c   1.000
_cell.angle_alpha   90.00
_cell.angle_beta   90.00
_cell.angle_gamma   90.00
#
_symmetry.space_group_name_H-M   'P 1'
#
loop_
_entity.id
_entity.type
_entity.pdbx_description
1 polymer ?
#
loop_
_entity_poly.entity_id
_entity_poly.type
_entity_poly.pdbx_seq_one_letter_code
_entity_poly.pdbx_strand_id
1 'polypeptide(L)'
;MFLLLLGNNSHIIQDLDEIATSLTLQRMKELDVFCSKPPKMIEPLRNQTAKTGIDVSLTCNTTGVPDPDFWWYKDGKLMPNHRQMVLTISSVSEEDVATYYCVAGNLVANYSFEEVHVFVKGM
;
A
#
# COMPACT_ATOMS: atom_id res chain seq x y z
N MET A 1 61.12 -9.79 -31.90
CA MET A 1 60.69 -11.19 -31.77
C MET A 1 61.16 -11.73 -30.43
N PHE A 2 60.35 -11.54 -29.40
CA PHE A 2 60.46 -12.23 -28.11
C PHE A 2 59.04 -12.31 -27.56
N LEU A 3 58.54 -13.55 -27.42
CA LEU A 3 57.25 -13.87 -26.81
C LEU A 3 57.41 -13.74 -25.29
N LEU A 4 56.57 -12.92 -24.64
CA LEU A 4 56.37 -12.97 -23.20
C LEU A 4 54.90 -13.32 -22.92
N LEU A 5 54.76 -14.61 -22.58
CA LEU A 5 53.81 -15.28 -21.69
C LEU A 5 52.50 -14.56 -21.35
N LEU A 6 51.43 -15.25 -21.75
CA LEU A 6 50.04 -15.07 -21.33
C LEU A 6 49.94 -15.09 -19.80
N GLY A 7 49.66 -13.93 -19.21
CA GLY A 7 49.10 -13.80 -17.87
C GLY A 7 47.68 -13.26 -18.01
N ASN A 8 46.70 -14.15 -18.18
CA ASN A 8 45.29 -13.80 -18.19
C ASN A 8 44.88 -13.19 -16.85
N ASN A 9 44.87 -11.86 -16.76
CA ASN A 9 44.07 -11.13 -15.78
C ASN A 9 42.63 -10.93 -16.31
N SER A 10 42.06 -11.96 -16.94
CA SER A 10 40.73 -11.91 -17.55
C SER A 10 39.60 -12.35 -16.62
N HIS A 11 39.90 -12.60 -15.33
CA HIS A 11 38.90 -13.10 -14.37
C HIS A 11 38.23 -12.03 -13.50
N ILE A 12 38.58 -10.73 -13.67
CA ILE A 12 37.95 -9.64 -12.91
C ILE A 12 37.57 -8.48 -13.83
N ILE A 13 36.91 -8.81 -14.94
CA ILE A 13 35.92 -7.90 -15.52
C ILE A 13 34.67 -8.74 -15.59
N GLN A 14 34.01 -8.93 -14.44
CA GLN A 14 32.60 -9.28 -14.48
C GLN A 14 31.94 -8.16 -15.27
N ASP A 15 31.30 -8.53 -16.38
CA ASP A 15 30.63 -7.56 -17.25
C ASP A 15 29.69 -6.74 -16.37
N LEU A 16 29.81 -5.40 -16.43
CA LEU A 16 28.95 -4.52 -15.64
C LEU A 16 27.47 -4.77 -15.99
N ASP A 17 27.20 -5.23 -17.21
CA ASP A 17 25.87 -5.64 -17.66
C ASP A 17 25.43 -6.96 -16.99
N GLU A 18 26.33 -7.92 -16.78
CA GLU A 18 26.05 -9.18 -16.07
C GLU A 18 25.84 -8.94 -14.57
N ILE A 19 26.65 -8.06 -13.96
CA ILE A 19 26.45 -7.62 -12.57
C ILE A 19 25.12 -6.87 -12.42
N ALA A 20 24.81 -5.94 -13.33
CA ALA A 20 23.55 -5.21 -13.33
C ALA A 20 22.34 -6.14 -13.49
N THR A 21 22.46 -7.16 -14.34
CA THR A 21 21.44 -8.20 -14.56
C THR A 21 21.25 -9.09 -13.33
N SER A 22 22.35 -9.50 -12.68
CA SER A 22 22.31 -10.30 -11.46
C SER A 22 21.70 -9.53 -10.28
N LEU A 23 22.07 -8.24 -10.12
CA LEU A 23 21.52 -7.36 -9.10
C LEU A 23 20.04 -7.04 -9.32
N THR A 24 19.63 -6.84 -10.58
CA THR A 24 18.20 -6.67 -10.90
C THR A 24 17.43 -7.95 -10.62
N LEU A 25 17.96 -9.12 -10.97
CA LEU A 25 17.33 -10.41 -10.66
C LEU A 25 17.23 -10.69 -9.15
N GLN A 26 18.26 -10.34 -8.39
CA GLN A 26 18.25 -10.47 -6.93
C GLN A 26 17.22 -9.54 -6.29
N ARG A 27 17.12 -8.28 -6.75
CA ARG A 27 16.06 -7.35 -6.32
C ARG A 27 14.66 -7.83 -6.70
N MET A 28 14.48 -8.44 -7.88
CA MET A 28 13.19 -9.03 -8.28
C MET A 28 12.81 -10.25 -7.45
N LYS A 29 13.79 -11.05 -7.02
CA LYS A 29 13.57 -12.20 -6.11
C LYS A 29 13.20 -11.78 -4.69
N GLU A 30 13.79 -10.70 -4.18
CA GLU A 30 13.45 -10.15 -2.85
C GLU A 30 12.03 -9.56 -2.80
N LEU A 31 11.44 -9.24 -3.95
CA LEU A 31 10.11 -8.64 -4.08
C LEU A 31 9.00 -9.62 -4.53
N ASP A 32 9.30 -10.92 -4.65
CA ASP A 32 8.43 -12.01 -5.12
C ASP A 32 7.47 -11.62 -6.26
N VAL A 33 8.04 -10.96 -7.28
CA VAL A 33 7.28 -10.32 -8.39
C VAL A 33 6.36 -11.32 -9.11
N PHE A 34 6.71 -12.61 -9.13
CA PHE A 34 5.95 -13.69 -9.79
C PHE A 34 4.65 -14.08 -9.07
N CYS A 35 4.45 -13.72 -7.81
CA CYS A 35 3.22 -13.98 -7.03
C CYS A 35 2.47 -12.72 -6.61
N SER A 36 2.85 -11.56 -7.17
CA SER A 36 2.24 -10.28 -6.85
C SER A 36 0.77 -10.21 -7.29
N LYS A 37 -0.06 -9.54 -6.49
CA LYS A 37 -1.51 -9.39 -6.69
C LYS A 37 -1.91 -7.94 -6.40
N PRO A 38 -2.71 -7.29 -7.25
CA PRO A 38 -3.19 -5.94 -6.98
C PRO A 38 -4.08 -5.93 -5.74
N PRO A 39 -4.19 -4.77 -5.05
CA PRO A 39 -5.10 -4.63 -3.93
C PRO A 39 -6.54 -4.88 -4.37
N LYS A 40 -7.31 -5.63 -3.57
CA LYS A 40 -8.72 -5.90 -3.81
C LYS A 40 -9.48 -5.89 -2.50
N MET A 41 -10.48 -5.00 -2.41
CA MET A 41 -11.42 -4.99 -1.28
C MET A 41 -12.27 -6.26 -1.31
N ILE A 42 -12.31 -6.93 -0.17
CA ILE A 42 -13.06 -8.18 0.03
C ILE A 42 -14.52 -7.85 0.33
N GLU A 43 -14.76 -6.74 1.01
CA GLU A 43 -16.08 -6.27 1.43
C GLU A 43 -16.18 -4.75 1.33
N PRO A 44 -17.36 -4.23 0.94
CA PRO A 44 -17.59 -2.79 0.87
C PRO A 44 -17.62 -2.18 2.28
N LEU A 45 -17.22 -0.92 2.38
CA LEU A 45 -17.40 -0.14 3.61
C LEU A 45 -18.90 0.00 3.89
N ARG A 46 -19.27 -0.07 5.18
CA ARG A 46 -20.67 -0.02 5.62
C ARG A 46 -20.96 1.29 6.30
N ASN A 47 -22.08 1.92 5.93
CA ASN A 47 -22.53 3.15 6.58
C ASN A 47 -22.63 2.95 8.08
N GLN A 48 -22.11 3.91 8.83
CA GLN A 48 -22.14 3.90 10.29
C GLN A 48 -23.10 4.97 10.81
N THR A 49 -23.80 4.66 11.89
CA THR A 49 -24.58 5.63 12.64
C THR A 49 -24.24 5.51 14.11
N ALA A 50 -23.68 6.56 14.70
CA ALA A 50 -23.24 6.56 16.08
C ALA A 50 -23.85 7.72 16.87
N LYS A 51 -23.87 7.57 18.19
CA LYS A 51 -24.18 8.68 19.10
C LYS A 51 -22.90 9.49 19.35
N THR A 52 -23.07 10.79 19.62
CA THR A 52 -21.95 11.68 19.98
C THR A 52 -21.17 11.11 21.17
N GLY A 53 -19.83 11.20 21.11
CA GLY A 53 -18.92 10.76 22.17
C GLY A 53 -18.58 9.27 22.16
N ILE A 54 -19.05 8.50 21.18
CA ILE A 54 -18.71 7.07 21.00
C ILE A 54 -17.65 6.93 19.91
N ASP A 55 -16.77 5.94 20.04
CA ASP A 55 -15.78 5.63 19.01
C ASP A 55 -16.43 4.87 17.83
N VAL A 56 -16.09 5.27 16.61
CA VAL A 56 -16.48 4.58 15.37
C VAL A 56 -15.25 4.02 14.69
N SER A 57 -15.33 2.78 14.22
CA SER A 57 -14.28 2.17 13.39
C SER A 57 -14.81 1.83 12.00
N LEU A 58 -14.01 2.16 10.99
CA LEU A 58 -14.21 1.82 9.58
C LEU A 58 -13.06 0.90 9.15
N THR A 59 -13.38 -0.24 8.53
CA THR A 59 -12.38 -1.25 8.14
C THR A 59 -12.33 -1.39 6.62
N CYS A 60 -11.20 -1.01 6.03
CA CYS A 60 -10.91 -1.18 4.62
C CYS A 60 -10.33 -2.57 4.36
N ASN A 61 -11.17 -3.62 4.45
CA ASN A 61 -10.71 -5.01 4.38
C ASN A 61 -10.24 -5.37 2.96
N THR A 62 -8.93 -5.38 2.76
CA THR A 62 -8.29 -5.47 1.44
C THR A 62 -7.25 -6.59 1.42
N THR A 63 -7.27 -7.42 0.37
CA THR A 63 -6.17 -8.34 0.03
C THR A 63 -5.18 -7.70 -0.93
N GLY A 64 -3.94 -8.17 -0.97
CA GLY A 64 -2.94 -7.76 -1.96
C GLY A 64 -1.63 -8.50 -1.71
N VAL A 65 -0.77 -8.61 -2.72
CA VAL A 65 0.60 -9.11 -2.56
C VAL A 65 1.56 -8.23 -3.37
N PRO A 66 2.54 -7.55 -2.76
CA PRO A 66 2.75 -7.38 -1.31
C PRO A 66 1.54 -6.75 -0.60
N ASP A 67 1.54 -6.79 0.74
CA ASP A 67 0.49 -6.17 1.55
C ASP A 67 0.30 -4.69 1.16
N PRO A 68 -0.95 -4.20 1.04
CA PRO A 68 -1.20 -2.84 0.63
C PRO A 68 -0.95 -1.82 1.74
N ASP A 69 -0.48 -0.64 1.33
CA ASP A 69 -0.56 0.59 2.11
C ASP A 69 -1.97 1.19 2.00
N PHE A 70 -2.36 1.99 3.02
CA PHE A 70 -3.69 2.59 3.09
C PHE A 70 -3.65 4.11 3.20
N TRP A 71 -4.68 4.76 2.64
CA TRP A 71 -4.92 6.19 2.78
C TRP A 71 -6.40 6.45 2.98
N TRP A 72 -6.73 7.16 4.07
CA TRP A 72 -8.10 7.56 4.36
C TRP A 72 -8.38 8.99 3.92
N TYR A 73 -9.61 9.21 3.47
CA TYR A 73 -10.11 10.50 3.05
C TYR A 73 -11.42 10.83 3.76
N LYS A 74 -11.61 12.09 4.11
CA LYS A 74 -12.84 12.69 4.66
C LYS A 74 -13.26 13.83 3.76
N ASP A 75 -14.45 13.73 3.15
CA ASP A 75 -14.99 14.69 2.17
C ASP A 75 -13.98 15.06 1.07
N GLY A 76 -13.31 14.05 0.52
CA GLY A 76 -12.32 14.21 -0.54
C GLY A 76 -10.94 14.71 -0.09
N LYS A 77 -10.74 14.99 1.21
CA LYS A 77 -9.45 15.45 1.76
C LYS A 77 -8.69 14.30 2.42
N LEU A 78 -7.42 14.18 2.07
CA LEU A 78 -6.52 13.17 2.65
C LEU A 78 -6.35 13.40 4.16
N MET A 79 -6.40 12.32 4.93
CA MET A 79 -6.09 12.27 6.36
C MET A 79 -4.66 11.73 6.54
N PRO A 80 -3.60 12.57 6.55
CA PRO A 80 -2.21 12.13 6.34
C PRO A 80 -1.67 11.15 7.39
N ASN A 81 -2.23 11.19 8.60
CA ASN A 81 -1.83 10.37 9.75
C ASN A 81 -2.63 9.06 9.88
N HIS A 82 -3.55 8.79 8.96
CA HIS A 82 -4.40 7.59 8.98
C HIS A 82 -4.05 6.72 7.78
N ARG A 83 -3.09 5.81 8.00
CA ARG A 83 -2.49 4.93 6.96
C ARG A 83 -2.66 3.45 7.24
N GLN A 84 -3.53 3.11 8.17
CA GLN A 84 -3.83 1.76 8.58
C GLN A 84 -5.09 1.25 7.88
N MET A 85 -5.24 -0.06 7.81
CA MET A 85 -6.44 -0.73 7.30
C MET A 85 -7.72 -0.31 8.04
N VAL A 86 -7.59 0.03 9.33
CA VAL A 86 -8.69 0.47 10.18
C VAL A 86 -8.53 1.96 10.48
N LEU A 87 -9.58 2.74 10.22
CA LEU A 87 -9.72 4.12 10.70
C LEU A 87 -10.60 4.11 11.94
N THR A 88 -10.05 4.60 13.06
CA THR A 88 -10.81 4.85 14.29
C THR A 88 -11.04 6.35 14.44
N ILE A 89 -12.32 6.74 14.52
CA ILE A 89 -12.76 8.09 14.82
C ILE A 89 -13.20 8.07 16.28
N SER A 90 -12.35 8.59 17.16
CA SER A 90 -12.61 8.59 18.59
C SER A 90 -13.58 9.69 19.00
N SER A 91 -14.48 9.38 19.94
CA SER A 91 -15.43 10.32 20.53
C SER A 91 -16.14 11.20 19.48
N VAL A 92 -16.84 10.56 18.53
CA VAL A 92 -17.40 11.23 17.35
C VAL A 92 -18.25 12.46 17.70
N SER A 93 -18.14 13.50 16.90
CA SER A 93 -18.93 14.73 17.00
C SER A 93 -19.68 15.04 15.71
N GLU A 94 -20.51 16.10 15.69
CA GLU A 94 -21.19 16.53 14.46
C GLU A 94 -20.21 16.86 13.31
N GLU A 95 -18.98 17.24 13.62
CA GLU A 95 -17.95 17.53 12.61
C GLU A 95 -17.44 16.26 11.90
N ASP A 96 -17.71 15.08 12.45
CA ASP A 96 -17.35 13.79 11.89
C ASP A 96 -18.37 13.23 10.92
N VAL A 97 -19.52 13.89 10.78
CA VAL A 97 -20.50 13.61 9.72
C VAL A 97 -19.89 13.99 8.37
N ALA A 98 -19.49 12.97 7.62
CA ALA A 98 -18.81 13.13 6.35
C ALA A 98 -18.91 11.86 5.50
N THR A 99 -18.53 11.99 4.23
CA THR A 99 -18.23 10.85 3.37
C THR A 99 -16.77 10.46 3.56
N TYR A 100 -16.54 9.22 3.96
CA TYR A 100 -15.21 8.64 4.09
C TYR A 100 -14.96 7.66 2.95
N TYR A 101 -13.71 7.56 2.52
CA TYR A 101 -13.29 6.47 1.65
C TYR A 101 -11.84 6.11 1.94
N CYS A 102 -11.51 4.88 1.58
CA CYS A 102 -10.18 4.32 1.70
C CYS A 102 -9.62 4.06 0.30
N VAL A 103 -8.34 4.38 0.12
CA VAL A 103 -7.54 3.92 -1.02
C VAL A 103 -6.51 2.95 -0.48
N ALA A 104 -6.42 1.77 -1.09
CA ALA A 104 -5.38 0.79 -0.81
C ALA A 104 -4.49 0.59 -2.05
N GLY A 105 -3.18 0.53 -1.84
CA GLY A 105 -2.18 0.50 -2.91
C GLY A 105 -0.99 -0.37 -2.58
N ASN A 106 -0.45 -1.08 -3.58
CA ASN A 106 0.83 -1.77 -3.47
C ASN A 106 1.66 -1.53 -4.74
N LEU A 107 2.84 -2.15 -4.81
CA LEU A 107 3.79 -1.99 -5.93
C LEU A 107 3.25 -2.46 -7.29
N VAL A 108 2.12 -3.20 -7.32
CA VAL A 108 1.44 -3.64 -8.55
C VAL A 108 0.45 -2.58 -9.02
N ALA A 109 -0.40 -2.08 -8.13
CA ALA A 109 -1.45 -1.12 -8.46
C ALA A 109 -1.93 -0.35 -7.23
N ASN A 110 -2.44 0.86 -7.48
CA ASN A 110 -3.06 1.73 -6.49
C ASN A 110 -4.58 1.81 -6.73
N TYR A 111 -5.34 0.71 -6.77
CA TYR A 111 -6.79 0.86 -6.97
C TYR A 111 -7.65 -0.23 -6.31
N SER A 112 -8.12 0.10 -5.11
CA SER A 112 -9.48 -0.22 -4.66
C SER A 112 -10.10 1.03 -4.05
N PHE A 113 -11.32 1.39 -4.46
CA PHE A 113 -12.05 2.59 -4.07
C PHE A 113 -13.47 2.20 -3.66
N GLU A 114 -13.85 2.49 -2.41
CA GLU A 114 -15.22 2.33 -1.90
C GLU A 114 -15.56 3.52 -1.00
N GLU A 115 -16.75 4.10 -1.18
CA GLU A 115 -17.25 5.24 -0.39
C GLU A 115 -18.20 4.78 0.71
N VAL A 116 -18.19 5.49 1.84
CA VAL A 116 -19.10 5.25 2.97
C VAL A 116 -19.51 6.54 3.63
N HIS A 117 -20.72 6.57 4.17
CA HIS A 117 -21.21 7.71 4.94
C HIS A 117 -21.22 7.39 6.44
N VAL A 118 -20.69 8.33 7.24
CA VAL A 118 -20.81 8.30 8.69
C VAL A 118 -21.86 9.33 9.10
N PHE A 119 -22.87 8.86 9.84
CA PHE A 119 -23.92 9.69 10.42
C PHE A 119 -23.76 9.75 11.93
N VAL A 120 -23.97 10.93 12.51
CA VAL A 120 -23.98 11.14 13.96
C VAL A 120 -25.37 11.55 14.38
N LYS A 121 -25.95 10.83 15.35
CA LYS A 121 -27.21 11.19 15.98
C LYS A 121 -26.91 12.07 17.21
N GLY A 122 -27.54 13.23 17.23
CA GLY A 122 -27.62 14.08 18.43
C GLY A 122 -28.31 13.34 19.58
N MET A 123 -28.09 13.81 20.80
CA MET A 123 -28.68 13.24 22.02
C MET A 123 -30.21 13.31 22.02
#